data_AF-A0A959T9Y2-F1
#
_entry.id   AF-A0A959T9Y2-F1
#
_cell.length_a   1.000
_cell.length_b   1.000
_cell.length_c   1.000
_cell.angle_alpha   90.00
_cell.angle_beta   90.00
_cell.angle_gamma   90.00
#
_symmetry.space_group_name_H-M   'P 1'
#
loop_
_entity.id
_entity.type
_entity.pdbx_description
1 polymer ?
#
loop_
_entity_poly.entity_id
_entity_poly.type
_entity_poly.pdbx_seq_one_letter_code
_entity_poly.pdbx_strand_id
1 'polypeptide(L)'
;MGNGKSASLPKEAWLNGVFRWYWPVLGATLPLSVRVFLPWSGVELIFPAEPLVAIGVILIAWEQMRSNRSIRSLLAFRPHVLDVAVFAFLLGSIIAAAAAEHQLVAWKVVVVQVAYILVFYVAFRSRGPSISSDLMRAWRWYAFAFLFVVLWAMVKEGLHGLDREASDHAAFPFFLDHTSYGAALCFMLPFFAMEMGRDGLKGGLRSRKVFYLLLTLVVLVALLLSYSRGAWMGAAAAGSGLIIARWRTPAHRLAALVLLFIVFAGSTLWLSGRPAVTRPQGERTGLWRSLASMTDLRTVPSNLDRIVRWRAAWSMFQESPITGQG
;
A
#
# COMPACT_ATOMS: atom_id res chain seq x y z
N MET A 1 -51.78 -27.87 -14.51
CA MET A 1 -51.64 -26.39 -14.44
C MET A 1 -51.69 -26.00 -12.96
N GLY A 2 -50.76 -25.28 -12.35
CA GLY A 2 -49.57 -24.61 -12.86
C GLY A 2 -48.41 -24.68 -11.85
N ASN A 3 -47.21 -24.54 -12.40
CA ASN A 3 -45.95 -24.46 -11.70
C ASN A 3 -45.90 -23.22 -10.79
N GLY A 4 -45.87 -23.43 -9.48
CA GLY A 4 -45.47 -22.42 -8.50
C GLY A 4 -43.97 -22.18 -8.57
N LYS A 5 -43.49 -21.47 -9.59
CA LYS A 5 -42.18 -20.82 -9.53
C LYS A 5 -42.27 -19.76 -8.44
N SER A 6 -41.76 -20.05 -7.25
CA SER A 6 -41.46 -18.99 -6.28
C SER A 6 -40.42 -18.08 -6.94
N ALA A 7 -40.86 -16.91 -7.38
CA ALA A 7 -40.01 -15.85 -7.90
C ALA A 7 -39.15 -15.30 -6.74
N SER A 8 -38.10 -16.03 -6.37
CA SER A 8 -36.96 -15.41 -5.71
C SER A 8 -36.19 -14.67 -6.79
N LEU A 9 -36.32 -13.34 -6.83
CA LEU A 9 -35.31 -12.34 -7.21
C LEU A 9 -35.99 -10.96 -7.37
N PRO A 10 -35.74 -10.02 -6.43
CA PRO A 10 -34.98 -8.81 -6.81
C PRO A 10 -33.94 -8.33 -5.78
N LYS A 11 -33.88 -8.90 -4.56
CA LYS A 11 -33.08 -8.33 -3.46
C LYS A 11 -31.57 -8.66 -3.52
N GLU A 12 -31.19 -9.82 -4.05
CA GLU A 12 -29.77 -10.18 -4.26
C GLU A 12 -29.16 -9.42 -5.44
N ALA A 13 -29.96 -9.12 -6.48
CA ALA A 13 -29.53 -8.34 -7.63
C ALA A 13 -29.12 -6.91 -7.25
N TRP A 14 -29.83 -6.29 -6.29
CA TRP A 14 -29.52 -4.93 -5.82
C TRP A 14 -28.19 -4.85 -5.08
N LEU A 15 -27.92 -5.78 -4.14
CA LEU A 15 -26.65 -5.80 -3.40
C LEU A 15 -25.47 -6.06 -4.34
N ASN A 16 -25.62 -6.98 -5.29
CA ASN A 16 -24.61 -7.21 -6.33
C ASN A 16 -24.37 -5.94 -7.16
N GLY A 17 -25.41 -5.16 -7.45
CA GLY A 17 -25.30 -3.86 -8.10
C GLY A 17 -24.51 -2.83 -7.27
N VAL A 18 -24.80 -2.71 -5.98
CA VAL A 18 -24.11 -1.78 -5.07
C VAL A 18 -22.62 -2.15 -4.94
N PHE A 19 -22.30 -3.43 -4.70
CA PHE A 19 -20.92 -3.90 -4.61
C PHE A 19 -20.13 -3.67 -5.91
N ARG A 20 -20.78 -3.85 -7.07
CA ARG A 20 -20.16 -3.63 -8.39
C ARG A 20 -19.67 -2.19 -8.58
N TRP A 21 -20.35 -1.20 -7.98
CA TRP A 21 -19.98 0.21 -8.06
C TRP A 21 -19.10 0.66 -6.89
N TYR A 22 -19.28 0.07 -5.71
CA TYR A 22 -18.49 0.36 -4.51
C TYR A 22 -16.98 0.25 -4.77
N TRP A 23 -16.51 -0.86 -5.33
CA TRP A 23 -15.08 -1.09 -5.54
C TRP A 23 -14.42 -0.08 -6.51
N PRO A 24 -14.99 0.19 -7.70
CA PRO A 24 -14.54 1.27 -8.57
C PRO A 24 -14.47 2.65 -7.91
N VAL A 25 -15.52 3.03 -7.16
CA VAL A 25 -15.58 4.33 -6.49
C VAL A 25 -14.52 4.43 -5.40
N LEU A 26 -14.37 3.39 -4.59
CA LEU A 26 -13.29 3.29 -3.60
C LEU A 26 -11.92 3.40 -4.30
N GLY A 27 -11.68 2.62 -5.35
CA GLY A 27 -10.44 2.65 -6.11
C GLY A 27 -10.09 4.04 -6.66
N ALA A 28 -11.05 4.72 -7.30
CA ALA A 28 -10.86 6.06 -7.87
C ALA A 28 -10.58 7.14 -6.82
N THR A 29 -11.19 7.04 -5.64
CA THR A 29 -11.13 8.08 -4.61
C THR A 29 -9.94 7.94 -3.68
N LEU A 30 -9.40 6.73 -3.48
CA LEU A 30 -8.24 6.50 -2.62
C LEU A 30 -7.03 7.41 -2.92
N PRO A 31 -6.52 7.53 -4.16
CA PRO A 31 -5.37 8.39 -4.43
C PRO A 31 -5.71 9.88 -4.38
N LEU A 32 -6.99 10.24 -4.50
CA LEU A 32 -7.49 11.61 -4.47
C LEU A 32 -7.94 12.05 -3.07
N SER A 33 -7.78 11.18 -2.07
CA SER A 33 -8.23 11.48 -0.72
C SER A 33 -7.30 12.49 -0.06
N VAL A 34 -7.90 13.39 0.71
CA VAL A 34 -7.20 14.47 1.41
C VAL A 34 -7.48 14.37 2.90
N ARG A 35 -6.55 14.87 3.72
CA ARG A 35 -6.78 14.97 5.15
C ARG A 35 -7.62 16.19 5.46
N VAL A 36 -8.72 15.97 6.17
CA VAL A 36 -9.62 17.01 6.63
C VAL A 36 -9.63 16.97 8.16
N PHE A 37 -9.31 18.11 8.76
CA PHE A 37 -9.45 18.30 10.19
C PHE A 37 -10.89 18.67 10.52
N LEU A 38 -11.49 18.00 11.48
CA LEU A 38 -12.84 18.26 11.98
C LEU A 38 -12.76 19.09 13.28
N PRO A 39 -13.00 20.41 13.25
CA PRO A 39 -12.73 21.27 14.40
C PRO A 39 -13.54 20.92 15.65
N TRP A 40 -14.76 20.41 15.47
CA TRP A 40 -15.67 20.07 16.56
C TRP A 40 -15.27 18.80 17.33
N SER A 41 -14.49 17.90 16.73
CA SER A 41 -14.05 16.65 17.36
C SER A 41 -12.55 16.59 17.60
N GLY A 42 -11.77 17.56 17.08
CA GLY A 42 -10.30 17.52 17.14
C GLY A 42 -9.69 16.37 16.35
N VAL A 43 -10.47 15.76 15.44
CA VAL A 43 -10.11 14.54 14.73
C VAL A 43 -9.77 14.84 13.27
N GLU A 44 -8.63 14.34 12.81
CA GLU A 44 -8.33 14.22 11.39
C GLU A 44 -8.96 12.97 10.77
N LEU A 45 -9.50 13.16 9.56
CA LEU A 45 -10.14 12.14 8.73
C LEU A 45 -9.54 12.20 7.32
N ILE A 46 -9.22 11.04 6.73
CA ILE A 46 -8.87 10.96 5.31
C ILE A 46 -10.16 10.87 4.47
N PHE A 47 -10.56 11.98 3.84
CA PHE A 47 -11.80 12.08 3.08
C PHE A 47 -11.57 11.93 1.56
N PRO A 48 -12.40 11.15 0.83
CA PRO A 48 -13.52 10.33 1.30
C PRO A 48 -13.13 8.88 1.64
N ALA A 49 -11.84 8.51 1.65
CA ALA A 49 -11.40 7.13 1.86
C ALA A 49 -11.95 6.49 3.14
N GLU A 50 -11.76 7.12 4.31
CA GLU A 50 -12.22 6.56 5.58
C GLU A 50 -13.75 6.38 5.64
N PRO A 51 -14.57 7.39 5.27
CA PRO A 51 -16.02 7.19 5.12
C PRO A 51 -16.40 6.05 4.17
N LEU A 52 -15.71 5.91 3.04
CA LEU A 52 -15.98 4.83 2.08
C LEU A 52 -15.61 3.46 2.64
N VAL A 53 -14.50 3.34 3.38
CA VAL A 53 -14.15 2.11 4.10
C VAL A 53 -15.21 1.77 5.15
N ALA A 54 -15.71 2.76 5.91
CA ALA A 54 -16.80 2.54 6.85
C ALA A 54 -18.08 2.05 6.17
N ILE A 55 -18.45 2.63 5.01
CA ILE A 55 -19.55 2.13 4.18
C ILE A 55 -19.27 0.69 3.73
N GLY A 56 -18.04 0.36 3.36
CA GLY A 56 -17.63 -1.01 3.03
C GLY A 56 -17.88 -2.01 4.16
N VAL A 57 -17.54 -1.64 5.40
CA VAL A 57 -17.82 -2.48 6.58
C VAL A 57 -19.32 -2.72 6.73
N ILE A 58 -20.14 -1.68 6.60
CA ILE A 58 -21.62 -1.78 6.67
C ILE A 58 -22.14 -2.70 5.58
N LEU A 59 -21.68 -2.54 4.33
CA LEU A 59 -22.10 -3.37 3.21
C LEU A 59 -21.75 -4.85 3.44
N ILE A 60 -20.55 -5.14 3.95
CA ILE A 60 -20.11 -6.49 4.27
C ILE A 60 -20.97 -7.08 5.39
N ALA A 61 -21.18 -6.35 6.49
CA ALA A 61 -22.02 -6.78 7.60
C ALA A 61 -23.46 -7.08 7.14
N TRP A 62 -24.02 -6.21 6.29
CA TRP A 62 -25.36 -6.38 5.73
C TRP A 62 -25.48 -7.64 4.86
N GLU A 63 -24.49 -7.93 4.02
CA GLU A 63 -24.46 -9.16 3.23
C GLU A 63 -24.36 -10.41 4.13
N GLN A 64 -23.56 -10.36 5.19
CA GLN A 64 -23.44 -11.47 6.14
C GLN A 64 -24.78 -11.78 6.83
N MET A 65 -25.48 -10.75 7.30
CA MET A 65 -26.81 -10.91 7.92
C MET A 65 -27.83 -11.57 6.98
N ARG A 66 -27.68 -11.41 5.66
CA ARG A 66 -28.62 -11.94 4.66
C ARG A 66 -28.26 -13.30 4.08
N SER A 67 -26.97 -13.58 3.92
CA SER A 67 -26.54 -14.78 3.20
C SER A 67 -26.74 -16.09 3.99
N ASN A 68 -27.21 -16.01 5.24
CA ASN A 68 -27.27 -17.12 6.22
C ASN A 68 -25.96 -17.92 6.32
N ARG A 69 -24.86 -17.35 5.77
CA ARG A 69 -23.52 -17.89 5.87
C ARG A 69 -23.03 -17.48 7.23
N SER A 70 -22.79 -18.46 8.09
CA SER A 70 -22.14 -18.21 9.37
C SER A 70 -20.83 -17.44 9.13
N ILE A 71 -20.46 -16.53 10.02
CA ILE A 71 -19.11 -15.95 10.09
C ILE A 71 -18.06 -17.06 10.11
N ARG A 72 -18.40 -18.24 10.67
CA ARG A 72 -17.56 -19.45 10.60
C ARG A 72 -17.26 -19.89 9.17
N SER A 73 -18.15 -19.70 8.20
CA SER A 73 -17.89 -20.02 6.80
C SER A 73 -16.94 -19.03 6.11
N LEU A 74 -16.86 -17.78 6.59
CA LEU A 74 -15.84 -16.80 6.17
C LEU A 74 -14.46 -17.14 6.74
N LEU A 75 -14.44 -17.72 7.94
CA LEU A 75 -13.26 -18.22 8.65
C LEU A 75 -12.96 -19.71 8.35
N ALA A 76 -13.82 -20.41 7.60
CA ALA A 76 -13.70 -21.85 7.31
C ALA A 76 -12.67 -22.16 6.23
N PHE A 77 -12.03 -21.13 5.65
CA PHE A 77 -10.86 -21.35 4.81
C PHE A 77 -9.74 -21.92 5.66
N ARG A 78 -9.02 -22.91 5.12
CA ARG A 78 -7.80 -23.43 5.77
C ARG A 78 -6.92 -22.24 6.16
N PRO A 79 -6.48 -22.16 7.44
CA PRO A 79 -5.69 -21.04 7.91
C PRO A 79 -4.48 -20.88 6.99
N HIS A 80 -4.43 -19.74 6.32
CA HIS A 80 -3.30 -19.33 5.52
C HIS A 80 -2.32 -18.59 6.43
N VAL A 81 -1.02 -18.61 6.11
CA VAL A 81 0.00 -17.88 6.89
C VAL A 81 -0.36 -16.40 7.06
N LEU A 82 -1.03 -15.82 6.06
CA LEU A 82 -1.54 -14.45 6.14
C LEU A 82 -2.67 -14.26 7.17
N ASP A 83 -3.52 -15.26 7.40
CA ASP A 83 -4.57 -15.15 8.43
C ASP A 83 -3.95 -15.06 9.82
N VAL A 84 -2.91 -15.88 10.07
CA VAL A 84 -2.16 -15.88 11.32
C VAL A 84 -1.45 -14.54 11.50
N ALA A 85 -0.81 -14.01 10.45
CA ALA A 85 -0.13 -12.72 10.50
C ALA A 85 -1.10 -11.56 10.78
N VAL A 86 -2.26 -11.53 10.11
CA VAL A 86 -3.30 -10.51 10.33
C VAL A 86 -3.87 -10.60 11.74
N PHE A 87 -4.12 -11.81 12.23
CA PHE A 87 -4.62 -12.01 13.58
C PHE A 87 -3.59 -11.59 14.64
N ALA A 88 -2.33 -11.99 14.49
CA ALA A 88 -1.24 -11.61 15.38
C ALA A 88 -1.03 -10.08 15.40
N PHE A 89 -1.10 -9.44 14.23
CA PHE A 89 -1.06 -7.98 14.11
C PHE A 89 -2.21 -7.31 14.88
N LEU A 90 -3.45 -7.74 14.67
CA LEU A 90 -4.61 -7.18 15.37
C LEU A 90 -4.55 -7.41 16.88
N LEU A 91 -4.14 -8.61 17.31
CA LEU A 91 -3.98 -8.92 18.73
C LEU A 91 -2.92 -8.03 19.37
N GLY A 92 -1.78 -7.85 18.71
CA GLY A 92 -0.73 -6.92 19.14
C GLY A 92 -1.23 -5.48 19.24
N SER A 93 -1.97 -5.00 18.24
CA SER A 93 -2.57 -3.67 18.27
C SER A 93 -3.57 -3.48 19.40
N ILE A 94 -4.38 -4.49 19.71
CA ILE A 94 -5.34 -4.45 20.83
C ILE A 94 -4.61 -4.41 22.17
N ILE A 95 -3.57 -5.24 22.35
CA ILE A 95 -2.76 -5.26 23.58
C ILE A 95 -2.08 -3.89 23.77
N ALA A 96 -1.47 -3.34 22.72
CA ALA A 96 -0.85 -2.03 22.76
C ALA A 96 -1.87 -0.92 23.06
N ALA A 97 -3.05 -0.95 22.43
CA ALA A 97 -4.08 0.06 22.67
C ALA A 97 -4.66 0.00 24.08
N ALA A 98 -4.79 -1.21 24.66
CA ALA A 98 -5.22 -1.38 26.04
C ALA A 98 -4.21 -0.81 27.05
N ALA A 99 -2.92 -0.87 26.72
CA ALA A 99 -1.85 -0.36 27.58
C ALA A 99 -1.46 1.11 27.34
N ALA A 100 -1.95 1.74 26.26
CA ALA A 100 -1.56 3.08 25.87
C ALA A 100 -2.05 4.15 26.86
N GLU A 101 -1.23 5.20 27.07
CA GLU A 101 -1.62 6.33 27.91
C GLU A 101 -2.84 7.08 27.32
N HIS A 102 -2.85 7.30 26.00
CA HIS A 102 -3.93 7.97 25.28
C HIS A 102 -4.95 6.99 24.69
N GLN A 103 -5.76 6.40 25.58
CA GLN A 103 -6.76 5.36 25.24
C GLN A 103 -7.64 5.70 24.03
N LEU A 104 -8.21 6.91 23.96
CA LEU A 104 -9.13 7.29 22.88
C LEU A 104 -8.45 7.27 21.49
N VAL A 105 -7.21 7.75 21.41
CA VAL A 105 -6.44 7.77 20.15
C VAL A 105 -6.04 6.35 19.76
N ALA A 106 -5.57 5.56 20.72
CA ALA A 106 -5.12 4.20 20.48
C ALA A 106 -6.28 3.28 20.01
N TRP A 107 -7.42 3.34 20.68
CA TRP A 107 -8.61 2.58 20.27
C TRP A 107 -9.17 3.05 18.93
N LYS A 108 -9.10 4.35 18.61
CA LYS A 108 -9.43 4.84 17.27
C LYS A 108 -8.56 4.15 16.21
N VAL A 109 -7.24 4.05 16.43
CA VAL A 109 -6.32 3.37 15.50
C VAL A 109 -6.73 1.90 15.31
N VAL A 110 -7.05 1.17 16.38
CA VAL A 110 -7.53 -0.23 16.29
C VAL A 110 -8.81 -0.32 15.47
N VAL A 111 -9.78 0.57 15.69
CA VAL A 111 -11.04 0.60 14.92
C VAL A 111 -10.77 0.81 13.43
N VAL A 112 -9.90 1.75 13.07
CA VAL A 112 -9.51 1.96 11.66
C VAL A 112 -8.82 0.72 11.10
N GLN A 113 -7.87 0.12 11.82
CA GLN A 113 -7.19 -1.10 11.37
C GLN A 113 -8.17 -2.26 11.13
N VAL A 114 -9.10 -2.50 12.05
CA VAL A 114 -10.15 -3.51 11.91
C VAL A 114 -11.01 -3.22 10.68
N ALA A 115 -11.44 -1.98 10.48
CA ALA A 115 -12.26 -1.60 9.32
C ALA A 115 -11.53 -1.88 7.99
N TYR A 116 -10.25 -1.50 7.88
CA TYR A 116 -9.43 -1.78 6.71
C TYR A 116 -9.22 -3.27 6.48
N ILE A 117 -8.99 -4.06 7.53
CA ILE A 117 -8.84 -5.52 7.42
C ILE A 117 -10.15 -6.17 6.97
N LEU A 118 -11.29 -5.73 7.51
CA LEU A 118 -12.60 -6.24 7.09
C LEU A 118 -12.84 -5.97 5.60
N VAL A 119 -12.59 -4.75 5.13
CA VAL A 119 -12.84 -4.35 3.75
C VAL A 119 -11.82 -4.95 2.78
N PHE A 120 -10.52 -4.80 3.03
CA PHE A 120 -9.50 -5.17 2.04
C PHE A 120 -9.05 -6.63 2.14
N TYR A 121 -9.07 -7.23 3.34
CA TYR A 121 -8.61 -8.61 3.55
C TYR A 121 -9.77 -9.60 3.61
N VAL A 122 -10.72 -9.42 4.54
CA VAL A 122 -11.82 -10.37 4.76
C VAL A 122 -12.78 -10.40 3.58
N ALA A 123 -13.17 -9.24 3.04
CA ALA A 123 -14.07 -9.17 1.88
C ALA A 123 -13.47 -9.85 0.63
N PHE A 124 -12.15 -9.76 0.46
CA PHE A 124 -11.43 -10.43 -0.61
C PHE A 124 -11.43 -11.94 -0.41
N ARG A 125 -11.05 -12.39 0.80
CA ARG A 125 -10.96 -13.81 1.14
C ARG A 125 -12.32 -14.51 1.05
N SER A 126 -13.41 -13.85 1.45
CA SER A 126 -14.75 -14.44 1.50
C SER A 126 -15.43 -14.63 0.14
N ARG A 127 -15.20 -13.71 -0.80
CA ARG A 127 -15.85 -13.72 -2.12
C ARG A 127 -15.04 -14.45 -3.19
N GLY A 128 -13.77 -14.75 -2.93
CA GLY A 128 -12.95 -15.59 -3.80
C GLY A 128 -12.78 -15.00 -5.23
N PRO A 129 -12.76 -15.81 -6.29
CA PRO A 129 -12.44 -15.34 -7.65
C PRO A 129 -13.40 -14.30 -8.23
N SER A 130 -14.64 -14.17 -7.75
CA SER A 130 -15.61 -13.21 -8.31
C SER A 130 -15.19 -11.75 -8.04
N ILE A 131 -14.67 -11.47 -6.84
CA ILE A 131 -14.16 -10.14 -6.47
C ILE A 131 -12.89 -9.78 -7.26
N SER A 132 -12.16 -10.75 -7.81
CA SER A 132 -10.97 -10.47 -8.60
C SER A 132 -11.27 -9.56 -9.79
N SER A 133 -12.47 -9.65 -10.36
CA SER A 133 -12.89 -8.82 -11.49
C SER A 133 -13.24 -7.39 -11.09
N ASP A 134 -13.97 -7.20 -9.99
CA ASP A 134 -14.34 -5.87 -9.47
C ASP A 134 -13.17 -5.18 -8.79
N LEU A 135 -12.30 -5.92 -8.11
CA LEU A 135 -11.04 -5.41 -7.56
C LEU A 135 -10.08 -5.01 -8.68
N MET A 136 -9.95 -5.82 -9.74
CA MET A 136 -9.18 -5.40 -10.92
C MET A 136 -9.75 -4.13 -11.54
N ARG A 137 -11.08 -3.96 -11.55
CA ARG A 137 -11.72 -2.71 -11.97
C ARG A 137 -11.35 -1.57 -11.02
N ALA A 138 -11.37 -1.78 -9.70
CA ALA A 138 -10.95 -0.80 -8.70
C ALA A 138 -9.50 -0.36 -8.90
N TRP A 139 -8.58 -1.28 -9.15
CA TRP A 139 -7.17 -0.96 -9.42
C TRP A 139 -6.98 -0.18 -10.72
N ARG A 140 -7.78 -0.45 -11.76
CA ARG A 140 -7.76 0.37 -12.99
C ARG A 140 -8.23 1.80 -12.73
N TRP A 141 -9.28 1.95 -11.94
CA TRP A 141 -9.77 3.27 -11.54
C TRP A 141 -8.80 3.99 -10.61
N TYR A 142 -8.16 3.27 -9.69
CA TYR A 142 -7.06 3.78 -8.88
C TYR A 142 -5.94 4.29 -9.79
N ALA A 143 -5.47 3.47 -10.74
CA ALA A 143 -4.39 3.86 -11.65
C ALA A 143 -4.73 5.12 -12.47
N PHE A 144 -5.98 5.21 -12.94
CA PHE A 144 -6.46 6.38 -13.67
C PHE A 144 -6.48 7.64 -12.79
N ALA A 145 -7.06 7.56 -11.59
CA ALA A 145 -7.11 8.68 -10.66
C ALA A 145 -5.72 9.05 -10.11
N PHE A 146 -4.87 8.06 -9.89
CA PHE A 146 -3.51 8.27 -9.43
C PHE A 146 -2.64 8.93 -10.50
N LEU A 147 -2.87 8.67 -11.79
CA LEU A 147 -2.20 9.39 -12.87
C LEU A 147 -2.40 10.91 -12.76
N PHE A 148 -3.60 11.36 -12.39
CA PHE A 148 -3.85 12.78 -12.14
C PHE A 148 -2.94 13.32 -11.03
N VAL A 149 -2.82 12.60 -9.91
CA VAL A 149 -1.93 12.99 -8.79
C VAL A 149 -0.46 12.98 -9.21
N VAL A 150 -0.04 12.03 -10.04
CA VAL A 150 1.32 11.96 -10.57
C VAL A 150 1.63 13.18 -11.43
N LEU A 151 0.75 13.52 -12.36
CA LEU A 151 0.93 14.69 -13.22
C LEU A 151 0.90 15.99 -12.41
N TRP A 152 0.00 16.10 -11.42
CA TRP A 152 -0.04 17.20 -10.46
C TRP A 152 1.30 17.39 -9.76
N ALA A 153 1.84 16.30 -9.19
CA ALA A 153 3.11 16.33 -8.48
C ALA A 153 4.27 16.72 -9.40
N MET A 154 4.37 16.13 -10.59
CA MET A 154 5.41 16.43 -11.56
C MET A 154 5.37 17.89 -12.04
N VAL A 155 4.18 18.45 -12.29
CA VAL A 155 4.02 19.86 -12.67
C VAL A 155 4.45 20.76 -11.52
N LYS A 156 3.98 20.49 -10.29
CA LYS A 156 4.34 21.28 -9.12
C LYS A 156 5.84 21.25 -8.87
N GLU A 157 6.46 20.08 -8.96
CA GLU A 157 7.92 19.93 -8.79
C GLU A 157 8.70 20.65 -9.91
N GLY A 158 8.22 20.57 -11.15
CA GLY A 158 8.78 21.30 -12.30
C GLY A 158 8.78 22.81 -12.12
N LEU A 159 7.74 23.37 -11.50
CA LEU A 159 7.64 24.79 -11.19
C LEU A 159 8.58 25.23 -10.05
N HIS A 160 9.04 24.30 -9.21
CA HIS A 160 9.90 24.56 -8.04
C HIS A 160 11.33 24.05 -8.25
N GLY A 161 11.76 23.85 -9.49
CA GLY A 161 13.17 23.59 -9.82
C GLY A 161 13.63 22.13 -9.81
N LEU A 162 12.70 21.16 -9.70
CA LEU A 162 12.99 19.71 -9.75
C LEU A 162 14.05 19.25 -8.74
N ASP A 163 14.05 19.84 -7.56
CA ASP A 163 14.99 19.51 -6.50
C ASP A 163 14.36 18.69 -5.38
N ARG A 164 15.20 18.33 -4.41
CA ARG A 164 14.78 17.50 -3.29
C ARG A 164 13.71 18.18 -2.43
N GLU A 165 13.85 19.48 -2.21
CA GLU A 165 12.97 20.23 -1.33
C GLU A 165 11.58 20.38 -1.97
N ALA A 166 11.53 20.68 -3.27
CA ALA A 166 10.31 20.69 -4.06
C ALA A 166 9.57 19.34 -4.02
N SER A 167 10.32 18.22 -4.04
CA SER A 167 9.72 16.89 -4.03
C SER A 167 8.99 16.56 -2.73
N ASP A 168 9.41 17.11 -1.59
CA ASP A 168 8.91 16.73 -0.26
C ASP A 168 7.39 16.95 -0.12
N HIS A 169 6.87 17.98 -0.78
CA HIS A 169 5.44 18.34 -0.78
C HIS A 169 4.84 18.43 -2.19
N ALA A 170 5.48 17.85 -3.20
CA ALA A 170 5.01 17.89 -4.59
C ALA A 170 3.60 17.27 -4.73
N ALA A 171 3.33 16.18 -4.01
CA ALA A 171 2.06 15.48 -4.07
C ALA A 171 0.97 16.03 -3.11
N PHE A 172 1.26 17.07 -2.33
CA PHE A 172 0.26 17.74 -1.49
C PHE A 172 -0.81 18.42 -2.37
N PRO A 173 -2.12 18.31 -2.06
CA PRO A 173 -2.72 17.85 -0.79
C PRO A 173 -3.04 16.35 -0.68
N PHE A 174 -2.84 15.57 -1.73
CA PHE A 174 -3.25 14.16 -1.78
C PHE A 174 -2.34 13.24 -0.95
N PHE A 175 -1.05 13.54 -0.95
CA PHE A 175 -0.06 12.87 -0.09
C PHE A 175 0.65 13.92 0.76
N LEU A 176 0.78 13.64 2.06
CA LEU A 176 1.46 14.53 3.00
C LEU A 176 2.95 14.65 2.72
N ASP A 177 3.55 13.56 2.28
CA ASP A 177 4.99 13.43 2.15
C ASP A 177 5.37 12.60 0.90
N HIS A 178 6.54 12.89 0.34
CA HIS A 178 7.10 12.20 -0.81
C HIS A 178 7.36 10.70 -0.59
N THR A 179 7.46 10.22 0.67
CA THR A 179 7.71 8.80 0.96
C THR A 179 6.44 7.99 0.72
N SER A 180 5.30 8.44 1.25
CA SER A 180 3.98 7.85 1.01
C SER A 180 3.60 7.90 -0.46
N TYR A 181 3.85 9.04 -1.13
CA TYR A 181 3.67 9.19 -2.58
C TYR A 181 4.56 8.22 -3.38
N GLY A 182 5.85 8.14 -3.04
CA GLY A 182 6.80 7.21 -3.66
C GLY A 182 6.40 5.75 -3.47
N ALA A 183 5.87 5.37 -2.30
CA ALA A 183 5.36 4.03 -2.06
C ALA A 183 4.16 3.71 -2.97
N ALA A 184 3.23 4.64 -3.15
CA ALA A 184 2.10 4.48 -4.07
C ALA A 184 2.55 4.30 -5.53
N LEU A 185 3.54 5.08 -5.99
CA LEU A 185 4.18 4.89 -7.31
C LEU A 185 4.73 3.46 -7.47
N CYS A 186 5.47 2.98 -6.47
CA CYS A 186 6.05 1.64 -6.46
C CYS A 186 4.98 0.54 -6.54
N PHE A 187 3.87 0.66 -5.80
CA PHE A 187 2.79 -0.34 -5.80
C PHE A 187 2.08 -0.48 -7.16
N MET A 188 2.10 0.56 -8.00
CA MET A 188 1.48 0.50 -9.33
C MET A 188 2.34 -0.25 -10.36
N LEU A 189 3.66 -0.34 -10.17
CA LEU A 189 4.55 -0.97 -11.15
C LEU A 189 4.20 -2.46 -11.43
N PRO A 190 4.03 -3.33 -10.41
CA PRO A 190 3.58 -4.70 -10.64
C PRO A 190 2.21 -4.78 -11.31
N PHE A 191 1.30 -3.88 -10.96
CA PHE A 191 -0.04 -3.84 -11.53
C PHE A 191 0.01 -3.52 -13.04
N PHE A 192 0.80 -2.54 -13.47
CA PHE A 192 0.98 -2.24 -14.89
C PHE A 192 1.64 -3.39 -15.65
N ALA A 193 2.64 -4.04 -15.06
CA ALA A 193 3.28 -5.22 -15.63
C ALA A 193 2.29 -6.39 -15.84
N MET A 194 1.40 -6.63 -14.86
CA MET A 194 0.32 -7.62 -14.99
C MET A 194 -0.68 -7.25 -16.08
N GLU A 195 -1.11 -5.99 -16.15
CA GLU A 195 -2.04 -5.53 -17.18
C GLU A 195 -1.44 -5.63 -18.59
N MET A 196 -0.14 -5.34 -18.76
CA MET A 196 0.57 -5.56 -20.03
C MET A 196 0.63 -7.04 -20.43
N GLY A 197 0.82 -7.97 -19.47
CA GLY A 197 0.95 -9.41 -19.72
C GLY A 197 -0.36 -10.17 -19.89
N ARG A 198 -1.52 -9.51 -19.78
CA ARG A 198 -2.83 -10.15 -19.85
C ARG A 198 -3.30 -10.27 -21.30
N ASP A 199 -3.12 -11.43 -21.90
CA ASP A 199 -3.61 -11.77 -23.24
C ASP A 199 -5.09 -12.24 -23.18
N GLY A 200 -5.93 -11.86 -24.15
CA GLY A 200 -7.33 -12.35 -24.24
C GLY A 200 -8.45 -11.34 -24.54
N LEU A 201 -8.14 -10.06 -24.81
CA LEU A 201 -9.14 -9.09 -25.28
C LEU A 201 -9.13 -9.04 -26.81
N LYS A 202 -10.29 -9.33 -27.44
CA LYS A 202 -10.48 -9.50 -28.90
C LYS A 202 -10.36 -8.22 -29.75
N GLY A 203 -9.76 -7.15 -29.23
CA GLY A 203 -9.48 -5.92 -29.99
C GLY A 203 -8.53 -5.01 -29.22
N GLY A 204 -7.52 -4.45 -29.89
CA GLY A 204 -6.63 -3.43 -29.32
C GLY A 204 -5.53 -3.92 -28.36
N LEU A 205 -5.10 -5.18 -28.42
CA LEU A 205 -4.03 -5.69 -27.54
C LEU A 205 -2.74 -4.84 -27.62
N ARG A 206 -2.42 -4.32 -28.81
CA ARG A 206 -1.28 -3.41 -29.03
C ARG A 206 -1.48 -2.04 -28.38
N SER A 207 -2.66 -1.41 -28.53
CA SER A 207 -2.92 -0.09 -27.92
C SER A 207 -2.93 -0.14 -26.40
N ARG A 208 -3.47 -1.22 -25.80
CA ARG A 208 -3.43 -1.44 -24.34
C ARG A 208 -2.00 -1.63 -23.83
N LYS A 209 -1.18 -2.45 -24.50
CA LYS A 209 0.22 -2.66 -24.12
C LYS A 209 1.01 -1.35 -24.19
N VAL A 210 0.82 -0.55 -25.24
CA VAL A 210 1.42 0.78 -25.37
C VAL A 210 0.95 1.73 -24.26
N PHE A 211 -0.35 1.75 -23.94
CA PHE A 211 -0.90 2.58 -22.87
C PHE A 211 -0.25 2.29 -21.51
N TYR A 212 -0.21 1.03 -21.08
CA TYR A 212 0.40 0.68 -19.80
C TYR A 212 1.94 0.80 -19.80
N LEU A 213 2.59 0.67 -20.96
CA LEU A 213 4.01 0.98 -21.10
C LEU A 213 4.27 2.47 -20.85
N LEU A 214 3.47 3.35 -21.46
CA LEU A 214 3.56 4.80 -21.24
C LEU A 214 3.30 5.16 -19.77
N LEU A 215 2.27 4.58 -19.14
CA LEU A 215 2.03 4.77 -17.70
C LEU A 215 3.21 4.32 -16.85
N THR A 216 3.83 3.19 -17.19
CA THR A 216 5.02 2.70 -16.49
C THR A 216 6.17 3.69 -16.62
N LEU A 217 6.43 4.22 -17.81
CA LEU A 217 7.48 5.22 -18.03
C LEU A 217 7.22 6.50 -17.23
N VAL A 218 5.99 7.03 -17.25
CA VAL A 218 5.60 8.21 -16.47
C VAL A 218 5.82 7.97 -14.97
N VAL A 219 5.36 6.83 -14.45
CA VAL A 219 5.54 6.47 -13.03
C VAL A 219 7.01 6.27 -12.67
N LEU A 220 7.84 5.71 -13.56
CA LEU A 220 9.29 5.58 -13.31
C LEU A 220 9.97 6.94 -13.25
N VAL A 221 9.62 7.88 -14.14
CA VAL A 221 10.14 9.25 -14.08
C VAL A 221 9.69 9.94 -12.80
N ALA A 222 8.40 9.88 -12.47
CA ALA A 222 7.87 10.44 -11.22
C ALA A 222 8.50 9.81 -9.97
N LEU A 223 8.81 8.51 -10.03
CA LEU A 223 9.50 7.81 -8.95
C LEU A 223 10.91 8.36 -8.76
N LEU A 224 11.67 8.58 -9.84
CA LEU A 224 12.98 9.23 -9.76
C LEU A 224 12.89 10.66 -9.24
N LEU A 225 11.88 11.42 -9.66
CA LEU A 225 11.63 12.79 -9.19
C LEU A 225 11.14 12.84 -7.73
N SER A 226 10.52 11.78 -7.20
CA SER A 226 10.09 11.75 -5.79
C SER A 226 11.24 11.83 -4.78
N TYR A 227 12.50 11.62 -5.21
CA TYR A 227 13.69 11.48 -4.36
C TYR A 227 13.54 10.53 -3.16
N SER A 228 12.54 9.64 -3.21
CA SER A 228 12.24 8.69 -2.15
C SER A 228 13.15 7.47 -2.26
N ARG A 229 14.24 7.51 -1.49
CA ARG A 229 15.23 6.42 -1.44
C ARG A 229 14.58 5.05 -1.21
N GLY A 230 13.63 4.98 -0.27
CA GLY A 230 12.90 3.76 0.05
C GLY A 230 12.03 3.28 -1.11
N ALA A 231 11.41 4.20 -1.86
CA ALA A 231 10.58 3.84 -3.00
C ALA A 231 11.41 3.32 -4.19
N TRP A 232 12.61 3.86 -4.42
CA TRP A 232 13.53 3.33 -5.44
C TRP A 232 13.96 1.90 -5.13
N MET A 233 14.31 1.64 -3.87
CA MET A 233 14.63 0.29 -3.40
C MET A 233 13.41 -0.64 -3.49
N GLY A 234 12.22 -0.15 -3.12
CA GLY A 234 10.97 -0.87 -3.26
C GLY A 234 10.68 -1.26 -4.71
N ALA A 235 10.91 -0.35 -5.67
CA ALA A 235 10.70 -0.61 -7.09
C ALA A 235 11.69 -1.65 -7.62
N ALA A 236 12.96 -1.58 -7.21
CA ALA A 236 13.94 -2.61 -7.51
C ALA A 236 13.51 -3.98 -6.95
N ALA A 237 13.10 -4.03 -5.68
CA ALA A 237 12.60 -5.24 -5.04
C ALA A 237 11.34 -5.79 -5.74
N ALA A 238 10.41 -4.93 -6.16
CA ALA A 238 9.23 -5.30 -6.92
C ALA A 238 9.61 -5.90 -8.29
N GLY A 239 10.57 -5.29 -8.99
CA GLY A 239 11.12 -5.82 -10.25
C GLY A 239 11.76 -7.19 -10.06
N SER A 240 12.62 -7.36 -9.06
CA SER A 240 13.23 -8.65 -8.71
C SER A 240 12.17 -9.70 -8.35
N GLY A 241 11.17 -9.32 -7.56
CA GLY A 241 10.05 -10.17 -7.18
C GLY A 241 9.24 -10.66 -8.38
N LEU A 242 8.98 -9.79 -9.37
CA LEU A 242 8.30 -10.15 -10.61
C LEU A 242 9.10 -11.17 -11.44
N ILE A 243 10.42 -11.00 -11.53
CA ILE A 243 11.31 -11.94 -12.23
C ILE A 243 11.28 -13.30 -11.53
N ILE A 244 11.45 -13.32 -10.20
CA ILE A 244 11.39 -14.53 -9.38
C ILE A 244 10.01 -15.21 -9.51
N ALA A 245 8.93 -14.44 -9.56
CA ALA A 245 7.58 -14.98 -9.69
C ALA A 245 7.34 -15.72 -11.03
N ARG A 246 8.15 -15.46 -12.07
CA ARG A 246 8.08 -16.20 -13.34
C ARG A 246 8.72 -17.58 -13.26
N TRP A 247 9.50 -17.88 -12.21
CA TRP A 247 10.15 -19.17 -12.06
C TRP A 247 9.14 -20.23 -11.63
N ARG A 248 9.05 -21.32 -12.39
CA ARG A 248 8.05 -22.38 -12.18
C ARG A 248 8.27 -23.18 -10.90
N THR A 249 9.52 -23.29 -10.46
CA THR A 249 9.97 -24.15 -9.37
C THR A 249 9.96 -23.39 -8.03
N PRO A 250 9.19 -23.83 -7.02
CA PRO A 250 9.12 -23.14 -5.72
C PRO A 250 10.48 -23.11 -5.00
N ALA A 251 11.30 -24.15 -5.13
CA ALA A 251 12.63 -24.21 -4.56
C ALA A 251 13.56 -23.11 -5.11
N HIS A 252 13.49 -22.82 -6.41
CA HIS A 252 14.33 -21.76 -7.00
C HIS A 252 13.84 -20.38 -6.55
N ARG A 253 12.53 -20.20 -6.41
CA ARG A 253 11.96 -18.96 -5.84
C ARG A 253 12.46 -18.71 -4.43
N LEU A 254 12.41 -19.74 -3.58
CA LEU A 254 12.92 -19.66 -2.21
C LEU A 254 14.43 -19.38 -2.20
N ALA A 255 15.22 -20.09 -3.02
CA ALA A 255 16.66 -19.89 -3.12
C ALA A 255 17.03 -18.46 -3.55
N ALA A 256 16.33 -17.89 -4.53
CA ALA A 256 16.57 -16.49 -4.93
C ALA A 256 16.18 -15.49 -3.86
N LEU A 257 15.07 -15.72 -3.13
CA LEU A 257 14.68 -14.85 -2.02
C LEU A 257 15.71 -14.91 -0.87
N VAL A 258 16.20 -16.11 -0.54
CA VAL A 258 17.26 -16.28 0.46
C VAL A 258 18.57 -15.63 0.01
N LEU A 259 18.97 -15.81 -1.25
CA LEU A 259 20.16 -15.17 -1.80
C LEU A 259 20.05 -13.64 -1.77
N LEU A 260 18.91 -13.07 -2.19
CA LEU A 260 18.66 -11.64 -2.10
C LEU A 260 18.75 -11.13 -0.65
N PHE A 261 18.18 -11.88 0.30
CA PHE A 261 18.28 -11.56 1.72
C PHE A 261 19.72 -11.60 2.22
N ILE A 262 20.49 -12.63 1.87
CA ILE A 262 21.90 -12.75 2.25
C ILE A 262 22.73 -11.62 1.65
N VAL A 263 22.55 -11.31 0.36
CA VAL A 263 23.25 -10.21 -0.31
C VAL A 263 22.88 -8.88 0.35
N PHE A 264 21.60 -8.66 0.66
CA PHE A 264 21.14 -7.47 1.35
C PHE A 264 21.76 -7.36 2.75
N ALA A 265 21.61 -8.38 3.60
CA ALA A 265 22.17 -8.43 4.94
C ALA A 265 23.71 -8.26 4.93
N GLY A 266 24.39 -8.99 4.05
CA GLY A 266 25.84 -8.89 3.85
C GLY A 266 26.27 -7.50 3.42
N SER A 267 25.54 -6.86 2.50
CA SER A 267 25.81 -5.47 2.08
C SER A 267 25.65 -4.48 3.22
N THR A 268 24.63 -4.65 4.08
CA THR A 268 24.41 -3.77 5.24
C THR A 268 25.53 -3.93 6.28
N LEU A 269 25.94 -5.16 6.57
CA LEU A 269 27.06 -5.44 7.48
C LEU A 269 28.37 -4.88 6.93
N TRP A 270 28.65 -5.09 5.65
CA TRP A 270 29.85 -4.58 5.00
C TRP A 270 29.91 -3.05 4.98
N LEU A 271 28.78 -2.37 4.69
CA LEU A 271 28.68 -0.91 4.75
C LEU A 271 28.82 -0.40 6.19
N SER A 272 28.30 -1.12 7.18
CA SER A 272 28.40 -0.74 8.59
C SER A 272 29.85 -0.74 9.12
N GLY A 273 30.73 -1.57 8.55
CA GLY A 273 32.14 -1.67 8.91
C GLY A 273 33.05 -0.65 8.21
N ARG A 274 32.54 0.13 7.25
CA ARG A 274 33.34 1.11 6.52
C ARG A 274 33.40 2.46 7.26
N PRO A 275 34.54 3.17 7.18
CA PRO A 275 34.59 4.56 7.62
C PRO A 275 33.57 5.37 6.79
N ALA A 276 32.98 6.37 7.44
CA ALA A 276 32.09 7.35 6.82
C ALA A 276 32.65 7.81 5.47
N VAL A 277 31.85 7.72 4.40
CA VAL A 277 32.25 8.28 3.11
C VAL A 277 32.35 9.79 3.32
N THR A 278 33.56 10.33 3.18
CA THR A 278 33.77 11.78 3.26
C THR A 278 32.85 12.47 2.26
N ARG A 279 32.18 13.55 2.71
CA ARG A 279 31.26 14.36 1.92
C ARG A 279 31.81 14.49 0.49
N PRO A 280 31.05 14.16 -0.57
CA PRO A 280 31.47 14.52 -1.91
C PRO A 280 31.59 16.05 -1.95
N GLN A 281 32.82 16.56 -1.91
CA GLN A 281 33.12 17.96 -2.11
C GLN A 281 32.89 18.26 -3.59
N GLY A 282 31.74 18.85 -3.89
CA GLY A 282 31.38 19.29 -5.23
C GLY A 282 29.87 19.52 -5.36
N GLU A 283 29.49 20.49 -6.19
CA GLU A 283 28.12 20.81 -6.62
C GLU A 283 27.47 19.66 -7.43
N ARG A 284 27.54 18.42 -6.94
CA ARG A 284 26.86 17.30 -7.58
C ARG A 284 25.36 17.40 -7.26
N THR A 285 24.57 17.34 -8.33
CA THR A 285 23.11 17.48 -8.37
C THR A 285 22.38 16.67 -7.29
N GLY A 286 21.18 17.12 -6.90
CA GLY A 286 20.38 16.53 -5.82
C GLY A 286 20.16 15.02 -5.93
N LEU A 287 20.05 14.48 -7.16
CA LEU A 287 19.86 13.04 -7.39
C LEU A 287 21.08 12.23 -6.96
N TRP A 288 22.28 12.67 -7.33
CA TRP A 288 23.51 11.99 -6.94
C TRP A 288 23.73 12.05 -5.42
N ARG A 289 23.40 13.19 -4.80
CA ARG A 289 23.43 13.34 -3.34
C ARG A 289 22.45 12.37 -2.66
N SER A 290 21.23 12.26 -3.18
CA SER A 290 20.22 11.31 -2.68
C SER A 290 20.66 9.85 -2.84
N LEU A 291 21.22 9.46 -3.98
CA LEU A 291 21.79 8.12 -4.21
C LEU A 291 22.96 7.83 -3.28
N ALA A 292 23.94 8.74 -3.17
CA ALA A 292 25.10 8.59 -2.30
C ALA A 292 24.70 8.49 -0.82
N SER A 293 23.67 9.22 -0.40
CA SER A 293 23.17 9.16 0.98
C SER A 293 22.52 7.81 1.34
N MET A 294 22.15 6.96 0.38
CA MET A 294 21.60 5.63 0.67
C MET A 294 22.61 4.72 1.35
N THR A 295 23.89 4.85 0.99
CA THR A 295 24.97 3.98 1.46
C THR A 295 25.76 4.57 2.62
N ASP A 296 25.58 5.87 2.91
CA ASP A 296 26.22 6.53 4.04
C ASP A 296 25.33 6.52 5.29
N LEU A 297 25.60 5.56 6.17
CA LEU A 297 24.84 5.37 7.42
C LEU A 297 25.32 6.28 8.58
N ARG A 298 26.43 7.01 8.43
CA ARG A 298 27.13 7.64 9.56
C ARG A 298 27.24 9.16 9.47
N THR A 299 27.24 9.76 8.28
CA THR A 299 27.43 11.23 8.15
C THR A 299 26.15 11.98 7.84
N VAL A 300 25.14 11.30 7.33
CA VAL A 300 23.88 11.91 6.91
C VAL A 300 22.99 12.09 8.15
N PRO A 301 22.64 13.33 8.55
CA PRO A 301 21.84 13.58 9.75
C PRO A 301 20.52 12.81 9.78
N SER A 302 19.82 12.75 8.64
CA SER A 302 18.58 11.99 8.51
C SER A 302 18.75 10.48 8.77
N ASN A 303 19.89 9.89 8.40
CA ASN A 303 20.15 8.47 8.66
C ASN A 303 20.54 8.23 10.13
N LEU A 304 21.29 9.15 10.74
CA LEU A 304 21.62 9.13 12.17
C LEU A 304 20.36 9.22 13.03
N ASP A 305 19.46 10.18 12.73
CA ASP A 305 18.18 10.32 13.42
C ASP A 305 17.37 9.04 13.37
N ARG A 306 17.37 8.34 12.22
CA ARG A 306 16.69 7.05 12.09
C ARG A 306 17.32 6.00 12.99
N ILE A 307 18.64 5.86 13.01
CA ILE A 307 19.33 4.89 13.88
C ILE A 307 19.05 5.19 15.36
N VAL A 308 19.07 6.47 15.76
CA VAL A 308 18.73 6.89 17.13
C VAL A 308 17.27 6.52 17.45
N ARG A 309 16.33 6.78 16.54
CA ARG A 309 14.91 6.39 16.73
C ARG A 309 14.72 4.87 16.84
N TRP A 310 15.43 4.08 16.02
CA TRP A 310 15.39 2.62 16.12
C TRP A 310 16.00 2.12 17.43
N ARG A 311 17.09 2.73 17.89
CA ARG A 311 17.70 2.40 19.18
C ARG A 311 16.76 2.74 20.34
N ALA A 312 16.11 3.90 20.29
CA ALA A 312 15.10 4.28 21.26
C ALA A 312 13.92 3.29 21.25
N ALA A 313 13.38 2.94 20.08
CA ALA A 313 12.31 1.96 19.96
C ALA A 313 12.73 0.58 20.49
N TRP A 314 13.98 0.16 20.28
CA TRP A 314 14.52 -1.08 20.85
C TRP A 314 14.63 -1.02 22.37
N SER A 315 15.09 0.09 22.93
CA SER A 315 15.12 0.30 24.39
C SER A 315 13.71 0.29 24.99
N MET A 316 12.74 0.95 24.35
CA MET A 316 11.33 0.93 24.76
C MET A 316 10.75 -0.51 24.72
N PHE A 317 11.12 -1.30 23.71
CA PHE A 317 10.75 -2.71 23.65
C PHE A 317 11.39 -3.55 24.76
N GLN A 318 12.65 -3.29 25.12
CA GLN A 318 13.31 -3.99 26.23
C GLN A 318 12.65 -3.69 27.58
N GLU A 319 12.16 -2.46 27.78
CA GLU A 319 11.45 -2.06 28.99
C GLU A 319 10.05 -2.68 29.06
N SER A 320 9.29 -2.63 27.95
CA SER A 320 7.90 -3.10 27.89
C SER A 320 7.66 -3.98 26.65
N PRO A 321 8.09 -5.25 26.66
CA PRO A 321 8.09 -6.10 25.46
C PRO A 321 6.70 -6.56 25.00
N ILE A 322 5.74 -6.64 25.91
CA ILE A 322 4.38 -7.13 25.63
C ILE A 322 3.44 -5.98 25.27
N THR A 323 3.44 -4.92 26.09
CA THR A 323 2.52 -3.79 25.98
C THR A 323 3.04 -2.67 25.09
N GLY A 324 4.36 -2.60 24.86
CA GLY A 324 5.01 -1.40 24.35
C GLY A 324 4.95 -0.26 25.36
N GLN A 325 5.49 0.90 24.96
CA GLN A 325 5.43 2.17 25.71
C GLN A 325 4.40 3.10 25.04
N GLY A 326 3.20 2.55 24.77
CA GLY A 326 2.18 3.15 23.90
C GLY A 326 1.62 4.49 24.35
#